data_AF-A0A969FUL0-F1
#
_entry.id   AF-A0A969FUL0-F1
#
_cell.length_a   1.000
_cell.length_b   1.000
_cell.length_c   1.000
_cell.angle_alpha   90.00
_cell.angle_beta   90.00
_cell.angle_gamma   90.00
#
_symmetry.space_group_name_H-M   'P 1'
#
loop_
_entity.id
_entity.type
_entity.pdbx_description
1 polymer ?
#
loop_
_entity_poly.entity_id
_entity_poly.type
_entity_poly.pdbx_seq_one_letter_code
_entity_poly.pdbx_strand_id
1 'polypeptide(L)'
;MFSDLEAPTDIAALDSRVEWVRVGERTENRAVVAFAARPHLGAGANKYHLYFRAANYGSSTLNTRLRLFGDDQLLEESGVRFQPESEVELTWTIPMNVHVARVELDGQDLMPMDDLAYLNLGQTRPFRTLLVSAQPEAQEALERALGAVPELDVRVVAPADYLTSPLTPTADLTIFESTLPPLQAWPVGGVLLINPPVGNYPLLSVAEARPAPAPLRIGEEAEALLEGLSLGGVEFGPLARLQPVPPELRSVLTTQENTQEVPVILVGAQPGRSKVVVWTFDLVQSNLTTRLVFPLLVARTVRSLVPPPLPGSLTLGEPLLLSPAPHTDVIEVRHSDGSPPRSYPLVSGTDSLRLDYLDRPGLYTIIEQHEGETRYEGYVAVNAGSPQESDLRPRPASIGSALPLAPSAVVEPRGQASSPAQDDLHPVWSWLALAALVVLMVEWVYVSGKKAAAGG
;
A
#
# COMPACT_ATOMS: atom_id res chain seq x y z
N MET A 1 -3.92 -42.55 -13.63
CA MET A 1 -5.13 -43.12 -12.98
C MET A 1 -4.80 -43.35 -11.51
N PHE A 2 -4.75 -42.27 -10.74
CA PHE A 2 -4.84 -42.29 -9.28
C PHE A 2 -5.90 -41.24 -8.98
N SER A 3 -7.02 -41.73 -8.45
CA SER A 3 -8.26 -41.02 -8.25
C SER A 3 -8.15 -40.03 -7.10
N ASP A 4 -8.84 -38.90 -7.29
CA ASP A 4 -9.54 -38.11 -6.28
C ASP A 4 -9.58 -38.76 -4.89
N LEU A 5 -8.79 -38.21 -3.98
CA LEU A 5 -9.06 -38.30 -2.55
C LEU A 5 -9.59 -36.93 -2.13
N GLU A 6 -10.89 -36.75 -2.33
CA GLU A 6 -11.66 -35.77 -1.57
C GLU A 6 -11.45 -36.07 -0.08
N ALA A 7 -11.08 -35.05 0.70
CA ALA A 7 -11.08 -35.15 2.15
C ALA A 7 -12.50 -35.57 2.60
N PRO A 8 -12.65 -36.51 3.54
CA PRO A 8 -13.96 -36.98 3.94
C PRO A 8 -14.74 -35.84 4.60
N THR A 9 -15.77 -35.37 3.91
CA THR A 9 -16.59 -34.20 4.26
C THR A 9 -17.61 -34.45 5.37
N ASP A 10 -17.39 -35.44 6.24
CA ASP A 10 -18.33 -35.71 7.33
C ASP A 10 -17.66 -36.32 8.56
N ILE A 11 -16.86 -35.51 9.25
CA ILE A 11 -16.32 -35.85 10.58
C ILE A 11 -17.39 -35.60 11.67
N ALA A 12 -18.49 -34.93 11.33
CA ALA A 12 -19.56 -34.58 12.28
C ALA A 12 -20.48 -35.77 12.64
N ALA A 13 -20.49 -36.83 11.82
CA ALA A 13 -21.31 -38.03 12.04
C ALA A 13 -20.63 -39.11 12.91
N LEU A 14 -19.40 -38.90 13.35
CA LEU A 14 -18.69 -39.83 14.24
C LEU A 14 -18.95 -39.43 15.70
N ASP A 15 -19.73 -40.25 16.42
CA ASP A 15 -19.83 -40.23 17.90
C ASP A 15 -18.52 -40.75 18.55
N SER A 16 -17.39 -40.23 18.08
CA SER A 16 -16.05 -40.64 18.47
C SER A 16 -15.43 -39.62 19.41
N ARG A 17 -14.80 -40.11 20.48
CA ARG A 17 -13.98 -39.28 21.34
C ARG A 17 -12.74 -38.85 20.56
N VAL A 18 -12.71 -37.59 20.16
CA VAL A 18 -11.50 -36.97 19.64
C VAL A 18 -10.55 -36.74 20.82
N GLU A 19 -9.46 -37.49 20.87
CA GLU A 19 -8.38 -37.30 21.84
C GLU A 19 -7.22 -36.58 21.15
N TRP A 20 -6.79 -35.46 21.74
CA TRP A 20 -5.59 -34.76 21.32
C TRP A 20 -4.38 -35.44 21.94
N VAL A 21 -3.66 -36.23 21.14
CA VAL A 21 -2.37 -36.79 21.55
C VAL A 21 -1.27 -35.81 21.16
N ARG A 22 -0.53 -35.30 22.16
CA ARG A 22 0.66 -34.48 21.89
C ARG A 22 1.75 -35.38 21.32
N VAL A 23 2.24 -35.03 20.14
CA VAL A 23 3.38 -35.69 19.49
C VAL A 23 4.53 -34.69 19.41
N GLY A 24 5.74 -35.13 19.79
CA GLY A 24 6.94 -34.31 19.82
C GLY A 24 7.31 -33.81 21.22
N GLU A 25 8.60 -33.49 21.37
CA GLU A 25 9.15 -32.91 22.59
C GLU A 25 9.43 -31.42 22.39
N ARG A 26 9.70 -30.70 23.48
CA ARG A 26 10.11 -29.29 23.38
C ARG A 26 11.45 -29.24 22.67
N THR A 27 11.54 -28.42 21.62
CA THR A 27 12.81 -28.15 20.97
C THR A 27 13.21 -26.69 21.14
N GLU A 28 14.51 -26.46 21.31
CA GLU A 28 15.11 -25.14 21.28
C GLU A 28 15.22 -24.66 19.83
N ASN A 29 14.93 -23.38 19.62
CA ASN A 29 15.08 -22.70 18.34
C ASN A 29 15.50 -21.26 18.62
N ARG A 30 16.25 -20.65 17.71
CA ARG A 30 16.38 -19.19 17.65
C ARG A 30 15.88 -18.72 16.30
N ALA A 31 15.55 -17.45 16.17
CA ALA A 31 15.03 -16.93 14.92
C ALA A 31 15.21 -15.42 14.84
N VAL A 32 15.44 -14.92 13.63
CA VAL A 32 15.26 -13.51 13.27
C VAL A 32 13.76 -13.27 13.06
N VAL A 33 13.10 -12.64 14.03
CA VAL A 33 11.64 -12.44 14.01
C VAL A 33 11.22 -11.08 13.47
N ALA A 34 12.15 -10.14 13.30
CA ALA A 34 11.89 -8.89 12.61
C ALA A 34 13.17 -8.33 11.98
N PHE A 35 13.07 -7.87 10.73
CA PHE A 35 14.12 -7.10 10.08
C PHE A 35 13.47 -6.06 9.17
N ALA A 36 13.69 -4.79 9.49
CA ALA A 36 13.03 -3.68 8.82
C ALA A 36 13.99 -2.49 8.68
N ALA A 37 13.68 -1.61 7.74
CA ALA A 37 14.43 -0.38 7.57
C ALA A 37 13.49 0.80 7.30
N ARG A 38 14.00 1.98 7.62
CA ARG A 38 13.38 3.24 7.22
C ARG A 38 14.44 4.20 6.68
N PRO A 39 14.13 4.97 5.62
CA PRO A 39 14.99 6.04 5.18
C PRO A 39 15.04 7.15 6.24
N HIS A 40 16.23 7.74 6.41
CA HIS A 40 16.42 8.96 7.18
C HIS A 40 17.01 10.02 6.27
N LEU A 41 16.17 11.02 5.98
CA LEU A 41 16.51 12.18 5.18
C LEU A 41 16.79 13.33 6.16
N GLY A 42 18.04 13.77 6.24
CA GLY A 42 18.48 14.80 7.18
C GLY A 42 19.50 15.73 6.54
N ALA A 43 19.97 16.75 7.28
CA ALA A 43 20.92 17.75 6.76
C ALA A 43 22.32 17.20 6.40
N GLY A 44 22.57 15.91 6.64
CA GLY A 44 23.79 15.19 6.27
C GLY A 44 23.57 14.21 5.11
N ALA A 45 24.45 13.23 4.95
CA ALA A 45 24.24 12.17 3.98
C ALA A 45 22.99 11.34 4.34
N ASN A 46 22.14 11.08 3.35
CA ASN A 46 20.97 10.22 3.52
C ASN A 46 21.40 8.79 3.90
N LYS A 47 20.68 8.18 4.85
CA LYS A 47 20.99 6.84 5.39
C LYS A 47 19.73 6.01 5.59
N TYR A 48 19.89 4.71 5.71
CA TYR A 48 18.86 3.83 6.23
C TYR A 48 19.09 3.58 7.72
N HIS A 49 18.04 3.65 8.53
CA HIS A 49 18.02 3.08 9.87
C HIS A 49 17.42 1.69 9.81
N LEU A 50 18.19 0.69 10.19
CA LEU A 50 17.75 -0.71 10.26
C LEU A 50 17.34 -1.02 11.70
N TYR A 51 16.29 -1.81 11.82
CA TYR A 51 15.83 -2.42 13.06
C TYR A 51 15.84 -3.93 12.88
N PHE A 52 16.35 -4.61 13.89
CA PHE A 52 16.45 -6.06 13.96
C PHE A 52 15.96 -6.55 15.30
N ARG A 53 15.24 -7.67 15.28
CA ARG A 53 14.87 -8.41 16.46
C ARG A 53 15.04 -9.90 16.22
N ALA A 54 15.65 -10.57 17.18
CA ALA A 54 15.75 -12.02 17.21
C ALA A 54 15.35 -12.57 18.58
N ALA A 55 14.88 -13.81 18.57
CA ALA A 55 14.41 -14.52 19.75
C ALA A 55 15.24 -15.78 19.98
N ASN A 56 15.47 -16.10 21.25
CA ASN A 56 15.95 -17.41 21.71
C ASN A 56 14.79 -18.11 22.43
N TYR A 57 14.21 -19.14 21.82
CA TYR A 57 13.17 -19.98 22.42
C TYR A 57 13.75 -21.15 23.24
N GLY A 58 15.08 -21.24 23.32
CA GLY A 58 15.80 -22.19 24.14
C GLY A 58 15.72 -21.88 25.65
N SER A 59 16.00 -22.91 26.44
CA SER A 59 16.03 -22.85 27.91
C SER A 59 17.41 -22.46 28.46
N SER A 60 18.41 -22.33 27.58
CA SER A 60 19.79 -22.01 27.91
C SER A 60 20.22 -20.65 27.34
N THR A 61 21.23 -20.03 27.96
CA THR A 61 21.85 -18.81 27.43
C THR A 61 22.58 -19.15 26.14
N LEU A 62 22.27 -18.40 25.07
CA LEU A 62 22.90 -18.57 23.76
C LEU A 62 23.87 -17.42 23.50
N ASN A 63 25.13 -17.74 23.20
CA ASN A 63 26.09 -16.77 22.67
C ASN A 63 26.31 -17.09 21.20
N THR A 64 26.00 -16.15 20.32
CA THR A 64 26.15 -16.30 18.87
C THR A 64 26.79 -15.04 18.28
N ARG A 65 27.16 -15.10 17.01
CA ARG A 65 27.57 -13.96 16.21
C ARG A 65 26.45 -13.57 15.28
N LEU A 66 26.30 -12.27 15.11
CA LEU A 66 25.40 -11.67 14.15
C LEU A 66 26.25 -10.99 13.07
N ARG A 67 25.93 -11.26 11.82
CA ARG A 67 26.58 -10.67 10.65
C ARG A 67 25.57 -9.90 9.83
N LEU A 68 25.82 -8.61 9.64
CA LEU A 68 25.04 -7.72 8.77
C LEU A 68 25.80 -7.51 7.46
N PHE A 69 25.12 -7.76 6.35
CA PHE A 69 25.62 -7.56 5.00
C PHE A 69 24.79 -6.51 4.27
N GLY A 70 25.44 -5.78 3.37
CA GLY A 70 24.81 -4.93 2.37
C GLY A 70 25.38 -5.25 1.00
N ASP A 71 24.52 -5.61 0.05
CA ASP A 71 24.91 -6.06 -1.29
C ASP A 71 26.02 -7.12 -1.26
N ASP A 72 25.82 -8.13 -0.40
CA ASP A 72 26.74 -9.24 -0.10
C ASP A 72 28.09 -8.86 0.54
N GLN A 73 28.33 -7.59 0.84
CA GLN A 73 29.50 -7.14 1.58
C GLN A 73 29.22 -7.11 3.08
N LEU A 74 30.11 -7.69 3.89
CA LEU A 74 30.01 -7.64 5.35
C LEU A 74 30.18 -6.19 5.82
N LEU A 75 29.13 -5.64 6.41
CA LEU A 75 29.12 -4.29 6.98
C LEU A 75 29.46 -4.31 8.47
N GLU A 76 28.92 -5.28 9.21
CA GLU A 76 29.12 -5.41 10.66
C GLU A 76 29.09 -6.87 11.09
N GLU A 77 29.93 -7.19 12.08
CA GLU A 77 29.91 -8.47 12.80
C GLU A 77 29.96 -8.18 14.30
N SER A 78 29.01 -8.71 15.06
CA SER A 78 28.92 -8.49 16.51
C SER A 78 28.58 -9.78 17.26
N GLY A 79 29.15 -9.94 18.47
CA GLY A 79 28.78 -11.02 19.37
C GLY A 79 27.53 -10.65 20.16
N VAL A 80 26.51 -11.51 20.14
CA VAL A 80 25.24 -11.29 20.82
C VAL A 80 25.00 -12.40 21.84
N ARG A 81 24.52 -12.02 23.03
CA ARG A 81 24.13 -12.94 24.10
C ARG A 81 22.62 -12.86 24.32
N PHE A 82 21.94 -13.97 24.12
CA PHE A 82 20.53 -14.15 24.43
C PHE A 82 20.40 -14.85 25.77
N GLN A 83 19.56 -14.30 26.66
CA GLN A 83 19.11 -15.06 27.82
C GLN A 83 18.16 -16.19 27.38
N PRO A 84 17.93 -17.20 28.22
CA PRO A 84 16.84 -18.16 27.99
C PRO A 84 15.51 -17.45 27.73
N GLU A 85 14.74 -17.94 26.76
CA GLU A 85 13.38 -17.45 26.46
C GLU A 85 13.29 -15.92 26.33
N SER A 86 14.26 -15.31 25.65
CA SER A 86 14.39 -13.85 25.55
C SER A 86 14.62 -13.37 24.12
N GLU A 87 14.40 -12.07 23.91
CA GLU A 87 14.64 -11.40 22.64
C GLU A 87 15.77 -10.37 22.78
N VAL A 88 16.46 -10.12 21.68
CA VAL A 88 17.43 -9.04 21.54
C VAL A 88 17.02 -8.15 20.37
N GLU A 89 17.10 -6.85 20.59
CA GLU A 89 16.86 -5.84 19.57
C GLU A 89 18.14 -5.06 19.28
N LEU A 90 18.41 -4.80 18.01
CA LEU A 90 19.55 -4.03 17.54
C LEU A 90 19.12 -3.05 16.45
N THR A 91 19.88 -1.97 16.31
CA THR A 91 19.66 -0.97 15.26
C THR A 91 20.98 -0.58 14.61
N TRP A 92 20.96 -0.44 13.29
CA TRP A 92 22.11 0.04 12.52
C TRP A 92 21.76 1.25 11.71
N THR A 93 22.80 1.96 11.26
CA THR A 93 22.65 3.02 10.26
C THR A 93 23.59 2.73 9.10
N ILE A 94 23.04 2.49 7.92
CA ILE A 94 23.81 2.15 6.72
C ILE A 94 23.62 3.19 5.61
N PRO A 95 24.57 3.30 4.66
CA PRO A 95 24.43 4.19 3.51
C PRO A 95 23.21 3.88 2.63
N MET A 96 22.64 4.90 1.96
CA MET A 96 21.50 4.71 1.06
C MET A 96 21.80 4.04 -0.29
N ASN A 97 23.08 3.85 -0.63
CA ASN A 97 23.47 3.12 -1.84
C ASN A 97 23.47 1.60 -1.66
N VAL A 98 23.08 1.09 -0.49
CA VAL A 98 22.87 -0.35 -0.27
C VAL A 98 21.46 -0.70 -0.79
N HIS A 99 21.38 -1.70 -1.66
CA HIS A 99 20.11 -2.11 -2.28
C HIS A 99 19.47 -3.30 -1.58
N VAL A 100 20.27 -4.24 -1.08
CA VAL A 100 19.80 -5.40 -0.32
C VAL A 100 20.58 -5.50 0.98
N ALA A 101 19.86 -5.52 2.10
CA ALA A 101 20.44 -5.86 3.40
C ALA A 101 20.13 -7.31 3.74
N ARG A 102 21.09 -7.98 4.39
CA ARG A 102 20.97 -9.36 4.85
C ARG A 102 21.55 -9.47 6.25
N VAL A 103 20.84 -10.12 7.15
CA VAL A 103 21.31 -10.40 8.51
C VAL A 103 21.29 -11.89 8.76
N GLU A 104 22.34 -12.39 9.39
CA GLU A 104 22.54 -13.81 9.66
C GLU A 104 22.94 -14.01 11.12
N LEU A 105 22.28 -14.95 11.79
CA LEU A 105 22.64 -15.46 13.10
C LEU A 105 23.42 -16.77 12.95
N ASP A 106 24.59 -16.86 13.59
CA ASP A 106 25.39 -18.08 13.54
C ASP A 106 24.80 -19.17 14.45
N GLY A 107 24.95 -20.42 14.04
CA GLY A 107 24.76 -21.59 14.90
C GLY A 107 24.05 -22.73 14.19
N GLN A 108 23.51 -23.65 15.00
CA GLN A 108 22.75 -24.80 14.54
C GLN A 108 21.53 -25.00 15.44
N ASP A 109 20.35 -25.08 14.84
CA ASP A 109 19.10 -25.49 15.48
C ASP A 109 18.23 -26.27 14.47
N LEU A 110 16.95 -26.50 14.80
CA LEU A 110 16.05 -27.26 13.94
C LEU A 110 15.47 -26.47 12.78
N MET A 111 15.53 -25.13 12.80
CA MET A 111 14.95 -24.28 11.76
C MET A 111 15.95 -23.24 11.25
N PRO A 112 17.10 -23.64 10.68
CA PRO A 112 18.14 -22.71 10.23
C PRO A 112 17.69 -21.70 9.15
N MET A 113 16.49 -21.88 8.60
CA MET A 113 15.87 -21.00 7.62
C MET A 113 15.34 -19.68 8.24
N ASP A 114 15.10 -19.64 9.54
CA ASP A 114 14.68 -18.44 10.27
C ASP A 114 15.85 -17.68 10.94
N ASP A 115 17.06 -18.23 10.88
CA ASP A 115 18.31 -17.57 11.29
C ASP A 115 18.81 -16.50 10.31
N LEU A 116 18.14 -16.37 9.15
CA LEU A 116 18.50 -15.50 8.05
C LEU A 116 17.31 -14.60 7.69
N ALA A 117 17.56 -13.31 7.51
CA ALA A 117 16.58 -12.40 6.97
C ALA A 117 17.18 -11.45 5.92
N TYR A 118 16.42 -11.20 4.88
CA TYR A 118 16.72 -10.26 3.81
C TYR A 118 15.76 -9.07 3.87
N LEU A 119 16.22 -7.96 3.30
CA LEU A 119 15.42 -6.77 3.11
C LEU A 119 15.86 -6.05 1.83
N ASN A 120 14.93 -5.87 0.89
CA ASN A 120 15.13 -4.97 -0.25
C ASN A 120 14.94 -3.52 0.21
N LEU A 121 16.00 -2.74 0.08
CA LEU A 121 16.08 -1.30 0.34
C LEU A 121 15.95 -0.47 -0.96
N GLY A 122 16.28 -1.06 -2.11
CA GLY A 122 16.21 -0.44 -3.43
C GLY A 122 14.80 -0.46 -4.04
N GLN A 123 13.85 0.22 -3.39
CA GLN A 123 12.42 0.20 -3.79
C GLN A 123 12.05 1.15 -4.94
N THR A 124 13.02 1.69 -5.69
CA THR A 124 12.74 2.68 -6.73
C THR A 124 12.42 2.00 -8.06
N ARG A 125 11.23 2.29 -8.60
CA ARG A 125 10.82 1.91 -9.96
C ARG A 125 10.72 3.19 -10.81
N PRO A 126 11.66 3.47 -11.72
CA PRO A 126 11.56 4.65 -12.57
C PRO A 126 10.40 4.50 -13.56
N PHE A 127 9.65 5.57 -13.78
CA PHE A 127 8.54 5.65 -14.72
C PHE A 127 8.78 6.75 -15.75
N ARG A 128 8.72 6.39 -17.02
CA ARG A 128 8.78 7.34 -18.13
C ARG A 128 7.45 8.09 -18.20
N THR A 129 7.50 9.38 -17.95
CA THR A 129 6.32 10.24 -17.87
C THR A 129 6.33 11.24 -19.02
N LEU A 130 5.26 11.26 -19.80
CA LEU A 130 5.08 12.23 -20.88
C LEU A 130 4.11 13.32 -20.44
N LEU A 131 4.56 14.58 -20.36
CA LEU A 131 3.71 15.74 -20.17
C LEU A 131 3.39 16.37 -21.53
N VAL A 132 2.13 16.29 -21.93
CA VAL A 132 1.62 16.84 -23.19
C VAL A 132 0.86 18.12 -22.89
N SER A 133 1.52 19.27 -23.10
CA SER A 133 0.97 20.60 -22.81
C SER A 133 1.43 21.63 -23.83
N ALA A 134 0.58 22.64 -24.07
CA ALA A 134 0.93 23.85 -24.82
C ALA A 134 0.79 25.13 -23.98
N GLN A 135 0.49 25.01 -22.67
CA GLN A 135 0.26 26.13 -21.76
C GLN A 135 1.49 26.35 -20.87
N PRO A 136 2.30 27.41 -21.09
CA PRO A 136 3.58 27.56 -20.37
C PRO A 136 3.43 27.61 -18.85
N GLU A 137 2.42 28.31 -18.33
CA GLU A 137 2.21 28.48 -16.88
C GLU A 137 1.82 27.16 -16.19
N ALA A 138 0.89 26.42 -16.80
CA ALA A 138 0.47 25.10 -16.29
C ALA A 138 1.60 24.08 -16.40
N GLN A 139 2.34 24.10 -17.52
CA GLN A 139 3.49 23.24 -17.76
C GLN A 139 4.58 23.46 -16.70
N GLU A 140 4.98 24.71 -16.45
CA GLU A 140 6.00 25.03 -15.45
C GLU A 140 5.58 24.57 -14.03
N ALA A 141 4.31 24.77 -13.67
CA ALA A 141 3.77 24.32 -12.40
C ALA A 141 3.80 22.78 -12.27
N LEU A 142 3.41 22.06 -13.33
CA LEU A 142 3.42 20.60 -13.38
C LEU A 142 4.85 20.04 -13.37
N GLU A 143 5.77 20.57 -14.16
CA GLU A 143 7.18 20.15 -14.16
C GLU A 143 7.80 20.28 -12.77
N ARG A 144 7.55 21.39 -12.07
CA ARG A 144 8.04 21.60 -10.70
C ARG A 144 7.43 20.58 -9.72
N ALA A 145 6.13 20.31 -9.81
CA ALA A 145 5.45 19.37 -8.92
C ALA A 145 5.86 17.92 -9.20
N LEU A 146 5.97 17.53 -10.47
CA LEU A 146 6.39 16.20 -10.90
C LEU A 146 7.87 15.95 -10.61
N GLY A 147 8.73 16.96 -10.73
CA GLY A 147 10.14 16.86 -10.38
C GLY A 147 10.41 16.62 -8.89
N ALA A 148 9.41 16.78 -8.03
CA ALA A 148 9.49 16.38 -6.61
C ALA A 148 9.19 14.89 -6.38
N VAL A 149 8.73 14.16 -7.40
CA VAL A 149 8.46 12.72 -7.36
C VAL A 149 9.69 11.98 -7.93
N PRO A 150 10.55 11.37 -7.09
CA PRO A 150 11.86 10.87 -7.51
C PRO A 150 11.78 9.70 -8.51
N GLU A 151 10.64 9.02 -8.59
CA GLU A 151 10.43 7.90 -9.51
C GLU A 151 10.14 8.34 -10.95
N LEU A 152 9.92 9.62 -11.24
CA LEU A 152 9.49 10.06 -12.58
C LEU A 152 10.66 10.57 -13.44
N ASP A 153 10.78 10.05 -14.67
CA ASP A 153 11.53 10.68 -15.75
C ASP A 153 10.55 11.44 -16.64
N VAL A 154 10.41 12.75 -16.40
CA VAL A 154 9.42 13.60 -17.07
C VAL A 154 10.00 14.18 -18.36
N ARG A 155 9.27 13.98 -19.46
CA ARG A 155 9.55 14.58 -20.77
C ARG A 155 8.35 15.37 -21.25
N VAL A 156 8.59 16.62 -21.65
CA VAL A 156 7.55 17.49 -22.20
C VAL A 156 7.46 17.32 -23.72
N VAL A 157 6.24 17.22 -24.24
CA VAL A 157 5.96 17.16 -25.67
C VAL A 157 4.80 18.11 -26.00
N ALA A 158 4.92 18.86 -27.09
CA ALA A 158 3.82 19.69 -27.55
C ALA A 158 2.66 18.81 -28.07
N PRO A 159 1.38 19.21 -27.92
CA PRO A 159 0.26 18.40 -28.38
C PRO A 159 0.32 18.00 -29.86
N ALA A 160 0.86 18.86 -30.72
CA ALA A 160 1.03 18.58 -32.14
C ALA A 160 2.05 17.47 -32.43
N ASP A 161 3.03 17.28 -31.55
CA ASP A 161 4.13 16.32 -31.70
C ASP A 161 3.85 14.99 -30.97
N TYR A 162 2.75 14.90 -30.21
CA TYR A 162 2.42 13.69 -29.44
C TYR A 162 2.36 12.43 -30.29
N LEU A 163 1.75 12.48 -31.49
CA LEU A 163 1.61 11.33 -32.37
C LEU A 163 2.91 10.90 -33.06
N THR A 164 3.83 11.83 -33.24
CA THR A 164 5.10 11.61 -33.95
C THR A 164 6.28 11.40 -33.00
N SER A 165 6.09 11.68 -31.71
CA SER A 165 7.11 11.52 -30.69
C SER A 165 7.47 10.04 -30.51
N PRO A 166 8.77 9.68 -30.56
CA PRO A 166 9.22 8.32 -30.28
C PRO A 166 9.04 7.91 -28.81
N LEU A 167 8.73 8.87 -27.92
CA LEU A 167 8.54 8.62 -26.49
C LEU A 167 7.13 8.09 -26.17
N THR A 168 6.14 8.42 -27.02
CA THR A 168 4.73 8.07 -26.83
C THR A 168 4.48 6.57 -26.61
N PRO A 169 5.01 5.64 -27.43
CA PRO A 169 4.79 4.20 -27.22
C PRO A 169 5.56 3.63 -26.01
N THR A 170 6.40 4.43 -25.37
CA THR A 170 7.24 3.99 -24.24
C THR A 170 6.84 4.63 -22.92
N ALA A 171 5.90 5.56 -22.90
CA ALA A 171 5.51 6.24 -21.67
C ALA A 171 4.70 5.30 -20.77
N ASP A 172 5.07 5.22 -19.50
CA ASP A 172 4.35 4.44 -18.48
C ASP A 172 3.21 5.28 -17.87
N LEU A 173 3.36 6.61 -17.91
CA LEU A 173 2.36 7.62 -17.52
C LEU A 173 2.31 8.73 -18.57
N THR A 174 1.10 9.09 -19.02
CA THR A 174 0.89 10.25 -19.90
C THR A 174 -0.05 11.27 -19.25
N ILE A 175 0.39 12.52 -19.21
CA ILE A 175 -0.37 13.65 -18.66
C ILE A 175 -0.77 14.54 -19.82
N PHE A 176 -2.07 14.70 -20.07
CA PHE A 176 -2.58 15.65 -21.04
C PHE A 176 -3.12 16.88 -20.34
N GLU A 177 -2.58 18.05 -20.65
CA GLU A 177 -3.03 19.33 -20.13
C GLU A 177 -3.69 20.14 -21.25
N SER A 178 -4.96 20.48 -21.05
CA SER A 178 -5.79 21.22 -22.01
C SER A 178 -5.82 20.64 -23.43
N THR A 179 -5.63 19.32 -23.56
CA THR A 179 -5.60 18.58 -24.83
C THR A 179 -6.05 17.14 -24.63
N LEU A 180 -6.40 16.43 -25.71
CA LEU A 180 -6.74 15.01 -25.70
C LEU A 180 -6.23 14.31 -26.98
N PRO A 181 -5.76 13.05 -26.88
CA PRO A 181 -5.34 12.30 -28.06
C PRO A 181 -6.56 11.71 -28.80
N PRO A 182 -6.42 11.39 -30.10
CA PRO A 182 -7.41 10.57 -30.80
C PRO A 182 -7.42 9.14 -30.23
N LEU A 183 -8.55 8.42 -30.36
CA LEU A 183 -8.74 7.09 -29.77
C LEU A 183 -7.65 6.08 -30.15
N GLN A 184 -7.17 6.14 -31.39
CA GLN A 184 -6.16 5.18 -31.89
C GLN A 184 -4.79 5.40 -31.23
N ALA A 185 -4.55 6.58 -30.67
CA ALA A 185 -3.33 6.97 -29.99
C ALA A 185 -3.52 7.15 -28.48
N TRP A 186 -4.60 6.59 -27.93
CA TRP A 186 -4.78 6.56 -26.48
C TRP A 186 -3.63 5.76 -25.85
N PRO A 187 -2.91 6.33 -24.87
CA PRO A 187 -1.74 5.68 -24.29
C PRO A 187 -2.13 4.48 -23.41
N VAL A 188 -1.23 3.50 -23.33
CA VAL A 188 -1.32 2.41 -22.36
C VAL A 188 -0.75 2.89 -21.02
N GLY A 189 -1.23 2.33 -19.91
CA GLY A 189 -0.72 2.66 -18.57
C GLY A 189 -1.45 3.79 -17.87
N GLY A 190 -0.75 4.61 -17.10
CA GLY A 190 -1.37 5.70 -16.34
C GLY A 190 -1.73 6.88 -17.24
N VAL A 191 -2.92 7.46 -17.05
CA VAL A 191 -3.35 8.66 -17.78
C VAL A 191 -3.91 9.70 -16.82
N LEU A 192 -3.34 10.91 -16.85
CA LEU A 192 -3.89 12.07 -16.16
C LEU A 192 -4.39 13.07 -17.20
N LEU A 193 -5.68 13.37 -17.17
CA LEU A 193 -6.30 14.41 -17.99
C LEU A 193 -6.53 15.64 -17.12
N ILE A 194 -6.02 16.78 -17.53
CA ILE A 194 -6.19 18.06 -16.83
C ILE A 194 -6.88 19.03 -17.77
N ASN A 195 -7.99 19.61 -17.32
CA ASN A 195 -8.80 20.56 -18.08
C ASN A 195 -9.12 20.06 -19.50
N PRO A 196 -9.76 18.89 -19.67
CA PRO A 196 -10.00 18.37 -21.00
C PRO A 196 -10.80 19.40 -21.84
N PRO A 197 -10.41 19.66 -23.10
CA PRO A 197 -11.04 20.67 -23.95
C PRO A 197 -12.49 20.30 -24.28
N VAL A 198 -13.30 21.31 -24.63
CA VAL A 198 -14.70 21.13 -25.05
C VAL A 198 -14.75 20.34 -26.36
N GLY A 199 -15.61 19.33 -26.41
CA GLY A 199 -15.80 18.52 -27.60
C GLY A 199 -16.35 17.13 -27.31
N ASN A 200 -16.66 16.41 -28.38
CA ASN A 200 -17.05 15.01 -28.31
C ASN A 200 -15.84 14.15 -28.67
N TYR A 201 -15.15 13.65 -27.66
CA TYR A 201 -14.03 12.73 -27.80
C TYR A 201 -14.50 11.30 -27.63
N PRO A 202 -13.79 10.32 -28.20
CA PRO A 202 -14.24 8.92 -28.18
C PRO A 202 -14.47 8.32 -26.79
N LEU A 203 -13.80 8.84 -25.76
CA LEU A 203 -13.93 8.38 -24.37
C LEU A 203 -14.53 9.45 -23.42
N LEU A 204 -14.64 10.71 -23.87
CA LEU A 204 -15.13 11.82 -23.05
C LEU A 204 -15.97 12.79 -23.91
N SER A 205 -17.20 13.06 -23.48
CA SER A 205 -17.99 14.19 -23.99
C SER A 205 -17.88 15.34 -23.00
N VAL A 206 -17.21 16.41 -23.42
CA VAL A 206 -16.89 17.57 -22.59
C VAL A 206 -17.67 18.79 -23.08
N ALA A 207 -18.53 19.30 -22.21
CA ALA A 207 -19.27 20.54 -22.39
C ALA A 207 -18.51 21.75 -21.81
N GLU A 208 -19.00 22.95 -22.14
CA GLU A 208 -18.39 24.21 -21.70
C GLU A 208 -18.15 24.28 -20.19
N ALA A 209 -16.99 24.84 -19.83
CA ALA A 209 -16.64 25.05 -18.44
C ALA A 209 -17.56 26.09 -17.78
N ARG A 210 -17.98 25.80 -16.55
CA ARG A 210 -18.84 26.70 -15.76
C ARG A 210 -18.25 26.90 -14.37
N PRO A 211 -18.44 28.06 -13.73
CA PRO A 211 -17.94 28.31 -12.38
C PRO A 211 -18.27 27.16 -11.43
N ALA A 212 -17.27 26.72 -10.65
CA ALA A 212 -17.49 25.76 -9.57
C ALA A 212 -18.30 26.45 -8.46
N PRO A 213 -19.49 25.94 -8.08
CA PRO A 213 -20.11 26.35 -6.83
C PRO A 213 -19.31 25.87 -5.63
N ALA A 214 -19.60 26.40 -4.44
CA ALA A 214 -19.21 25.84 -3.15
C ALA A 214 -20.48 25.30 -2.47
N PRO A 215 -20.43 24.21 -1.67
CA PRO A 215 -19.24 23.55 -1.09
C PRO A 215 -18.74 22.32 -1.87
N LEU A 216 -17.46 21.97 -1.64
CA LEU A 216 -16.85 20.72 -2.08
C LEU A 216 -17.36 19.53 -1.24
N ARG A 217 -17.49 18.37 -1.89
CA ARG A 217 -17.84 17.10 -1.27
C ARG A 217 -16.85 16.03 -1.69
N ILE A 218 -16.35 15.30 -0.71
CA ILE A 218 -15.43 14.18 -0.91
C ILE A 218 -16.30 12.93 -1.09
N GLY A 219 -16.08 12.20 -2.19
CA GLY A 219 -16.76 10.93 -2.46
C GLY A 219 -16.23 9.81 -1.56
N GLU A 220 -17.00 8.73 -1.41
CA GLU A 220 -16.63 7.58 -0.56
C GLU A 220 -15.31 6.92 -1.00
N GLU A 221 -15.02 6.91 -2.30
CA GLU A 221 -13.80 6.31 -2.86
C GLU A 221 -12.59 7.25 -2.91
N ALA A 222 -12.70 8.42 -2.28
CA ALA A 222 -11.65 9.41 -2.29
C ALA A 222 -10.48 9.09 -1.37
N GLU A 223 -10.59 8.06 -0.51
CA GLU A 223 -9.62 7.76 0.56
C GLU A 223 -8.18 7.70 0.01
N ALA A 224 -7.92 6.92 -1.03
CA ALA A 224 -6.55 6.80 -1.55
C ALA A 224 -5.96 8.11 -2.13
N LEU A 225 -6.81 8.99 -2.69
CA LEU A 225 -6.34 10.20 -3.39
C LEU A 225 -6.33 11.45 -2.48
N LEU A 226 -7.36 11.63 -1.65
CA LEU A 226 -7.64 12.87 -0.94
C LEU A 226 -7.49 12.78 0.58
N GLU A 227 -7.29 11.58 1.16
CA GLU A 227 -7.22 11.39 2.62
C GLU A 227 -6.15 12.27 3.29
N GLY A 228 -6.54 13.11 4.24
CA GLY A 228 -5.60 14.01 4.93
C GLY A 228 -5.13 15.22 4.09
N LEU A 229 -5.64 15.43 2.87
CA LEU A 229 -5.44 16.69 2.14
C LEU A 229 -6.47 17.73 2.58
N SER A 230 -5.99 18.91 2.99
CA SER A 230 -6.85 20.06 3.23
C SER A 230 -7.06 20.84 1.94
N LEU A 231 -8.29 20.82 1.42
CA LEU A 231 -8.73 21.63 0.27
C LEU A 231 -9.29 23.00 0.69
N GLY A 232 -9.10 23.39 1.95
CA GLY A 232 -9.56 24.67 2.47
C GLY A 232 -8.93 25.84 1.70
N GLY A 233 -9.75 26.74 1.17
CA GLY A 233 -9.30 27.91 0.40
C GLY A 233 -8.81 27.60 -1.01
N VAL A 234 -8.95 26.36 -1.49
CA VAL A 234 -8.74 26.04 -2.91
C VAL A 234 -9.93 26.56 -3.72
N GLU A 235 -9.62 27.33 -4.75
CA GLU A 235 -10.57 27.81 -5.75
C GLU A 235 -10.19 27.19 -7.08
N PHE A 236 -10.99 26.24 -7.55
CA PHE A 236 -10.73 25.51 -8.79
C PHE A 236 -11.05 26.32 -10.06
N GLY A 237 -11.75 27.45 -9.94
CA GLY A 237 -12.21 28.21 -11.10
C GLY A 237 -13.34 27.50 -11.86
N PRO A 238 -13.50 27.76 -13.17
CA PRO A 238 -14.46 27.05 -14.01
C PRO A 238 -14.13 25.56 -14.18
N LEU A 239 -15.16 24.71 -14.13
CA LEU A 239 -15.07 23.25 -14.30
C LEU A 239 -15.67 22.84 -15.64
N ALA A 240 -14.89 22.15 -16.47
CA ALA A 240 -15.35 21.43 -17.65
C ALA A 240 -16.39 20.36 -17.26
N ARG A 241 -17.47 20.24 -18.04
CA ARG A 241 -18.60 19.37 -17.69
C ARG A 241 -18.58 18.09 -18.51
N LEU A 242 -18.41 16.94 -17.85
CA LEU A 242 -18.54 15.64 -18.51
C LEU A 242 -20.03 15.27 -18.61
N GLN A 243 -20.57 15.25 -19.84
CA GLN A 243 -22.00 15.00 -20.08
C GLN A 243 -22.20 14.05 -21.29
N PRO A 244 -22.64 12.80 -21.05
CA PRO A 244 -22.74 12.13 -19.74
C PRO A 244 -21.36 11.86 -19.13
N VAL A 245 -21.31 11.65 -17.80
CA VAL A 245 -20.12 11.07 -17.17
C VAL A 245 -20.03 9.59 -17.61
N PRO A 246 -18.89 9.14 -18.18
CA PRO A 246 -18.71 7.74 -18.53
C PRO A 246 -18.90 6.82 -17.31
N PRO A 247 -19.57 5.66 -17.44
CA PRO A 247 -19.82 4.76 -16.31
C PRO A 247 -18.53 4.17 -15.71
N GLU A 248 -17.42 4.17 -16.45
CA GLU A 248 -16.11 3.74 -16.00
C GLU A 248 -15.39 4.77 -15.11
N LEU A 249 -15.87 6.02 -15.12
CA LEU A 249 -15.34 7.11 -14.30
C LEU A 249 -16.22 7.32 -13.07
N ARG A 250 -15.59 7.38 -11.89
CA ARG A 250 -16.22 7.65 -10.61
C ARG A 250 -15.68 8.94 -10.03
N SER A 251 -16.57 9.76 -9.48
CA SER A 251 -16.20 11.05 -8.91
C SER A 251 -15.66 10.88 -7.49
N VAL A 252 -14.45 11.38 -7.24
CA VAL A 252 -13.83 11.36 -5.90
C VAL A 252 -13.89 12.73 -5.23
N LEU A 253 -14.00 13.79 -6.03
CA LEU A 253 -14.27 15.14 -5.55
C LEU A 253 -15.39 15.72 -6.40
N THR A 254 -16.45 16.19 -5.75
CA THR A 254 -17.57 16.86 -6.41
C THR A 254 -17.81 18.23 -5.79
N THR A 255 -18.53 19.06 -6.50
CA THR A 255 -19.23 20.23 -5.97
C THR A 255 -20.72 20.14 -6.32
N GLN A 256 -21.56 21.02 -5.76
CA GLN A 256 -23.00 21.00 -5.96
C GLN A 256 -23.49 22.26 -6.67
N GLU A 257 -24.09 22.07 -7.85
CA GLU A 257 -24.83 23.12 -8.56
C GLU A 257 -26.32 22.82 -8.48
N ASN A 258 -27.05 23.62 -7.71
CA ASN A 258 -28.45 23.36 -7.36
C ASN A 258 -28.63 21.98 -6.69
N THR A 259 -29.14 21.00 -7.44
CA THR A 259 -29.35 19.61 -6.98
C THR A 259 -28.48 18.61 -7.75
N GLN A 260 -27.60 19.07 -8.63
CA GLN A 260 -26.74 18.21 -9.45
C GLN A 260 -25.31 18.22 -8.90
N GLU A 261 -24.75 17.02 -8.76
CA GLU A 261 -23.33 16.86 -8.45
C GLU A 261 -22.51 17.15 -9.70
N VAL A 262 -21.46 17.93 -9.49
CA VAL A 262 -20.52 18.36 -10.53
C VAL A 262 -19.17 17.76 -10.18
N PRO A 263 -18.65 16.83 -10.98
CA PRO A 263 -17.33 16.26 -10.75
C PRO A 263 -16.24 17.33 -10.86
N VAL A 264 -15.35 17.36 -9.87
CA VAL A 264 -14.11 18.15 -9.89
C VAL A 264 -12.95 17.24 -10.27
N ILE A 265 -12.86 16.08 -9.60
CA ILE A 265 -11.88 15.02 -9.87
C ILE A 265 -12.61 13.69 -10.03
N LEU A 266 -12.27 12.97 -11.09
CA LEU A 266 -12.74 11.61 -11.35
C LEU A 266 -11.57 10.64 -11.44
N VAL A 267 -11.82 9.40 -11.06
CA VAL A 267 -10.90 8.28 -11.23
C VAL A 267 -11.61 7.16 -11.96
N GLY A 268 -10.89 6.35 -12.70
CA GLY A 268 -11.46 5.18 -13.35
C GLY A 268 -10.40 4.34 -14.03
N ALA A 269 -10.86 3.34 -14.75
CA ALA A 269 -10.01 2.50 -15.57
C ALA A 269 -10.70 2.21 -16.89
N GLN A 270 -9.92 2.17 -17.95
CA GLN A 270 -10.35 1.56 -19.19
C GLN A 270 -9.90 0.09 -19.14
N PRO A 271 -10.84 -0.88 -19.12
CA PRO A 271 -10.50 -2.29 -19.03
C PRO A 271 -9.44 -2.68 -20.06
N GLY A 272 -8.32 -3.18 -19.55
CA GLY A 272 -7.19 -3.66 -20.33
C GLY A 272 -6.35 -2.63 -21.08
N ARG A 273 -6.45 -1.34 -20.73
CA ARG A 273 -5.64 -0.28 -21.34
C ARG A 273 -4.96 0.62 -20.32
N SER A 274 -5.74 1.28 -19.46
CA SER A 274 -5.22 2.43 -18.72
C SER A 274 -5.98 2.72 -17.43
N LYS A 275 -5.26 3.08 -16.37
CA LYS A 275 -5.86 3.82 -15.23
C LYS A 275 -5.98 5.27 -15.63
N VAL A 276 -7.09 5.92 -15.30
CA VAL A 276 -7.38 7.30 -15.72
C VAL A 276 -7.78 8.13 -14.51
N VAL A 277 -7.16 9.30 -14.37
CA VAL A 277 -7.62 10.36 -13.47
C VAL A 277 -7.93 11.60 -14.29
N VAL A 278 -9.04 12.25 -14.01
CA VAL A 278 -9.50 13.46 -14.71
C VAL A 278 -9.65 14.60 -13.72
N TRP A 279 -8.90 15.67 -13.92
CA TRP A 279 -9.10 16.96 -13.27
C TRP A 279 -9.88 17.86 -14.24
N THR A 280 -11.08 18.25 -13.87
CA THR A 280 -11.99 18.99 -14.75
C THR A 280 -11.74 20.50 -14.80
N PHE A 281 -10.75 20.99 -14.08
CA PHE A 281 -10.48 22.40 -13.91
C PHE A 281 -9.17 22.83 -14.57
N ASP A 282 -9.11 24.09 -14.96
CA ASP A 282 -7.94 24.75 -15.51
C ASP A 282 -6.96 25.14 -14.38
N LEU A 283 -5.70 24.73 -14.49
CA LEU A 283 -4.66 25.08 -13.52
C LEU A 283 -4.32 26.57 -13.51
N VAL A 284 -4.49 27.25 -14.64
CA VAL A 284 -4.19 28.69 -14.81
C VAL A 284 -5.29 29.55 -14.21
N GLN A 285 -6.54 29.13 -14.33
CA GLN A 285 -7.71 29.84 -13.75
C GLN A 285 -8.02 29.42 -12.31
N SER A 286 -7.20 28.55 -11.74
CA SER A 286 -7.31 28.03 -10.38
C SER A 286 -6.21 28.62 -9.50
N ASN A 287 -6.48 28.73 -8.19
CA ASN A 287 -5.42 29.09 -7.23
C ASN A 287 -4.60 27.86 -6.78
N LEU A 288 -4.94 26.66 -7.24
CA LEU A 288 -4.39 25.38 -6.76
C LEU A 288 -2.86 25.37 -6.82
N THR A 289 -2.25 25.80 -7.93
CA THR A 289 -0.79 25.77 -8.16
C THR A 289 0.01 26.57 -7.12
N THR A 290 -0.63 27.51 -6.42
CA THR A 290 -0.03 28.31 -5.34
C THR A 290 -0.21 27.70 -3.94
N ARG A 291 -0.96 26.61 -3.83
CA ARG A 291 -1.28 25.94 -2.56
C ARG A 291 -0.36 24.74 -2.32
N LEU A 292 -0.04 24.47 -1.05
CA LEU A 292 0.75 23.29 -0.66
C LEU A 292 0.08 21.97 -1.06
N VAL A 293 -1.26 21.96 -1.18
CA VAL A 293 -2.01 20.77 -1.58
C VAL A 293 -1.75 20.37 -3.05
N PHE A 294 -1.27 21.26 -3.91
CA PHE A 294 -1.01 20.94 -5.32
C PHE A 294 0.08 19.88 -5.52
N PRO A 295 1.33 20.07 -5.06
CA PRO A 295 2.35 19.04 -5.22
C PRO A 295 1.97 17.72 -4.54
N LEU A 296 1.23 17.77 -3.44
CA LEU A 296 0.72 16.55 -2.77
C LEU A 296 -0.36 15.85 -3.62
N LEU A 297 -1.28 16.59 -4.21
CA LEU A 297 -2.31 16.05 -5.09
C LEU A 297 -1.71 15.46 -6.38
N VAL A 298 -0.71 16.13 -6.98
CA VAL A 298 0.05 15.61 -8.11
C VAL A 298 0.71 14.29 -7.73
N ALA A 299 1.49 14.25 -6.64
CA ALA A 299 2.20 13.05 -6.20
C ALA A 299 1.25 11.86 -5.93
N ARG A 300 0.10 12.12 -5.30
CA ARG A 300 -0.92 11.07 -5.05
C ARG A 300 -1.62 10.61 -6.30
N THR A 301 -1.93 11.53 -7.20
CA THR A 301 -2.52 11.21 -8.51
C THR A 301 -1.59 10.33 -9.31
N VAL A 302 -0.32 10.70 -9.40
CA VAL A 302 0.73 9.87 -10.02
C VAL A 302 0.79 8.49 -9.36
N ARG A 303 0.89 8.42 -8.02
CA ARG A 303 0.95 7.16 -7.27
C ARG A 303 -0.27 6.26 -7.51
N SER A 304 -1.44 6.83 -7.77
CA SER A 304 -2.66 6.06 -8.10
C SER A 304 -2.64 5.49 -9.53
N LEU A 305 -1.90 6.15 -10.43
CA LEU A 305 -1.82 5.83 -11.86
C LEU A 305 -0.69 4.86 -12.20
N VAL A 306 0.38 4.82 -11.40
CA VAL A 306 1.52 3.93 -11.61
C VAL A 306 1.45 2.69 -10.70
N PRO A 307 2.03 1.55 -11.08
CA PRO A 307 2.18 0.40 -10.20
C PRO A 307 2.92 0.75 -8.90
N PRO A 308 2.51 0.24 -7.73
CA PRO A 308 3.27 0.39 -6.50
C PRO A 308 4.65 -0.30 -6.62
N PRO A 309 5.65 0.17 -5.87
CA PRO A 309 6.93 -0.53 -5.76
C PRO A 309 6.75 -1.89 -5.07
N LEU A 310 7.70 -2.78 -5.32
CA LEU A 310 7.75 -4.08 -4.65
C LEU A 310 7.93 -3.91 -3.13
N PRO A 311 7.31 -4.78 -2.30
CA PRO A 311 7.52 -4.77 -0.87
C PRO A 311 9.00 -5.08 -0.55
N GLY A 312 9.53 -4.44 0.50
CA GLY A 312 10.91 -4.65 0.93
C GLY A 312 11.15 -6.08 1.44
N SER A 313 10.14 -6.67 2.07
CA SER A 313 10.15 -8.05 2.54
C SER A 313 8.73 -8.58 2.71
N LEU A 314 8.58 -9.89 2.63
CA LEU A 314 7.37 -10.65 2.93
C LEU A 314 7.69 -11.75 3.94
N THR A 315 6.67 -12.19 4.66
CA THR A 315 6.78 -13.43 5.45
C THR A 315 6.61 -14.64 4.52
N LEU A 316 7.28 -15.75 4.81
CA LEU A 316 7.09 -16.99 4.08
C LEU A 316 5.60 -17.40 4.07
N GLY A 317 5.07 -17.72 2.89
CA GLY A 317 3.64 -18.03 2.70
C GLY A 317 2.71 -16.81 2.57
N GLU A 318 3.22 -15.59 2.75
CA GLU A 318 2.46 -14.37 2.44
C GLU A 318 2.34 -14.20 0.91
N PRO A 319 1.13 -13.98 0.37
CA PRO A 319 0.94 -13.82 -1.06
C PRO A 319 1.49 -12.47 -1.53
N LEU A 320 2.29 -12.49 -2.60
CA LEU A 320 2.75 -11.26 -3.25
C LEU A 320 1.71 -10.81 -4.29
N LEU A 321 1.12 -9.64 -4.07
CA LEU A 321 0.26 -8.98 -5.06
C LEU A 321 1.10 -8.04 -5.92
N LEU A 322 1.21 -8.36 -7.21
CA LEU A 322 1.90 -7.56 -8.21
C LEU A 322 0.91 -6.76 -9.03
N SER A 323 1.25 -5.51 -9.32
CA SER A 323 0.68 -4.76 -10.44
C SER A 323 1.75 -4.66 -11.52
N PRO A 324 1.58 -5.34 -12.66
CA PRO A 324 2.55 -5.27 -13.76
C PRO A 324 2.67 -3.84 -14.31
N ALA A 325 3.83 -3.50 -14.88
CA ALA A 325 3.97 -2.29 -15.68
C ALA A 325 3.02 -2.31 -16.88
N PRO A 326 2.70 -1.12 -17.39
CA PRO A 326 2.18 -0.98 -18.73
C PRO A 326 3.05 -1.78 -19.71
N HIS A 327 2.40 -2.50 -20.63
CA HIS A 327 3.04 -3.33 -21.66
C HIS A 327 3.70 -4.64 -21.19
N THR A 328 3.72 -4.98 -19.91
CA THR A 328 4.29 -6.27 -19.48
C THR A 328 3.46 -7.44 -20.03
N ASP A 329 4.09 -8.38 -20.73
CA ASP A 329 3.46 -9.60 -21.28
C ASP A 329 3.84 -10.86 -20.49
N VAL A 330 5.00 -10.87 -19.83
CA VAL A 330 5.47 -11.98 -19.01
C VAL A 330 6.12 -11.44 -17.74
N ILE A 331 5.78 -12.07 -16.60
CA ILE A 331 6.52 -11.90 -15.34
C ILE A 331 7.32 -13.16 -15.08
N GLU A 332 8.64 -13.03 -14.96
CA GLU A 332 9.54 -14.10 -14.55
C GLU A 332 9.95 -13.89 -13.09
N VAL A 333 9.83 -14.95 -12.28
CA VAL A 333 10.22 -14.97 -10.87
C VAL A 333 11.38 -15.92 -10.71
N ARG A 334 12.50 -15.41 -10.22
CA ARG A 334 13.73 -16.16 -9.96
C ARG A 334 14.05 -16.12 -8.49
N HIS A 335 14.48 -17.24 -7.94
CA HIS A 335 15.00 -17.28 -6.57
C HIS A 335 16.53 -17.32 -6.59
N SER A 336 17.16 -16.75 -5.57
CA SER A 336 18.63 -16.63 -5.47
C SER A 336 19.36 -17.97 -5.30
N ASP A 337 18.67 -19.07 -4.98
CA ASP A 337 19.27 -20.42 -4.87
C ASP A 337 19.61 -21.07 -6.22
N GLY A 338 19.25 -20.45 -7.34
CA GLY A 338 19.47 -20.99 -8.68
C GLY A 338 18.44 -22.03 -9.12
N SER A 339 17.33 -22.18 -8.41
CA SER A 339 16.16 -22.94 -8.89
C SER A 339 15.64 -22.38 -10.23
N PRO A 340 15.01 -23.22 -11.06
CA PRO A 340 14.53 -22.78 -12.37
C PRO A 340 13.54 -21.62 -12.24
N PRO A 341 13.61 -20.60 -13.13
CA PRO A 341 12.67 -19.50 -13.15
C PRO A 341 11.22 -20.00 -13.32
N ARG A 342 10.28 -19.30 -12.70
CA ARG A 342 8.84 -19.48 -12.95
C ARG A 342 8.33 -18.31 -13.76
N SER A 343 7.72 -18.59 -14.91
CA SER A 343 7.17 -17.56 -15.80
C SER A 343 5.65 -17.53 -15.72
N TYR A 344 5.09 -16.33 -15.64
CA TYR A 344 3.67 -16.05 -15.57
C TYR A 344 3.29 -15.19 -16.79
N PRO A 345 2.77 -15.79 -17.87
CA PRO A 345 2.28 -15.03 -19.01
C PRO A 345 1.04 -14.24 -18.59
N LEU A 346 1.02 -12.96 -18.93
CA LEU A 346 -0.09 -12.06 -18.64
C LEU A 346 -1.02 -12.02 -19.84
N VAL A 347 -2.33 -12.08 -19.57
CA VAL A 347 -3.34 -11.77 -20.57
C VAL A 347 -3.46 -10.26 -20.66
N SER A 348 -3.63 -9.72 -21.87
CA SER A 348 -3.85 -8.28 -22.08
C SER A 348 -4.92 -7.74 -21.14
N GLY A 349 -4.53 -6.81 -20.27
CA GLY A 349 -5.39 -6.21 -19.26
C GLY A 349 -5.44 -6.87 -17.90
N THR A 350 -4.40 -7.63 -17.55
CA THR A 350 -4.20 -8.11 -16.18
C THR A 350 -3.74 -6.95 -15.29
N ASP A 351 -4.66 -6.39 -14.49
CA ASP A 351 -4.37 -5.27 -13.58
C ASP A 351 -3.60 -5.69 -12.31
N SER A 352 -3.75 -6.95 -11.91
CA SER A 352 -3.08 -7.52 -10.75
C SER A 352 -2.79 -9.01 -10.93
N LEU A 353 -1.61 -9.45 -10.52
CA LEU A 353 -1.20 -10.85 -10.44
C LEU A 353 -0.92 -11.20 -8.99
N ARG A 354 -1.58 -12.24 -8.48
CA ARG A 354 -1.32 -12.77 -7.14
C ARG A 354 -0.39 -13.98 -7.24
N LEU A 355 0.71 -13.94 -6.50
CA LEU A 355 1.69 -15.02 -6.40
C LEU A 355 1.61 -15.65 -5.01
N ASP A 356 1.09 -16.87 -4.95
CA ASP A 356 0.95 -17.63 -3.69
C ASP A 356 2.14 -18.57 -3.43
N TYR A 357 3.10 -18.68 -4.36
CA TYR A 357 4.13 -19.73 -4.35
C TYR A 357 5.54 -19.24 -4.01
N LEU A 358 5.66 -18.25 -3.14
CA LEU A 358 6.93 -17.87 -2.53
C LEU A 358 7.21 -18.85 -1.38
N ASP A 359 7.59 -20.08 -1.75
CA ASP A 359 7.66 -21.27 -0.90
C ASP A 359 9.02 -21.49 -0.22
N ARG A 360 9.98 -20.58 -0.44
CA ARG A 360 11.30 -20.62 0.17
C ARG A 360 11.68 -19.23 0.68
N PRO A 361 12.40 -19.12 1.81
CA PRO A 361 12.99 -17.88 2.23
C PRO A 361 14.25 -17.59 1.41
N GLY A 362 14.51 -16.31 1.20
CA GLY A 362 15.60 -15.82 0.39
C GLY A 362 15.22 -14.58 -0.41
N LEU A 363 16.06 -14.24 -1.38
CA LEU A 363 15.82 -13.11 -2.26
C LEU A 363 15.21 -13.61 -3.57
N TYR A 364 14.07 -13.04 -3.95
CA TYR A 364 13.44 -13.26 -5.24
C TYR A 364 13.68 -12.07 -6.16
N THR A 365 14.07 -12.33 -7.39
CA THR A 365 14.10 -11.36 -8.48
C THR A 365 12.82 -11.47 -9.27
N ILE A 366 12.12 -10.34 -9.41
CA ILE A 366 10.92 -10.17 -10.23
C ILE A 366 11.36 -9.43 -11.50
N ILE A 367 11.20 -10.09 -12.64
CA ILE A 367 11.56 -9.56 -13.96
C ILE A 367 10.28 -9.40 -14.77
N GLU A 368 9.99 -8.19 -15.19
CA GLU A 368 8.88 -7.90 -16.09
C GLU A 368 9.42 -7.73 -17.51
N GLN A 369 8.86 -8.49 -18.44
CA GLN A 369 9.28 -8.52 -19.84
C GLN A 369 8.18 -8.01 -20.76
N HIS A 370 8.60 -7.49 -21.92
CA HIS A 370 7.74 -7.19 -23.06
C HIS A 370 8.45 -7.64 -24.33
N GLU A 371 7.85 -8.53 -25.12
CA GLU A 371 8.45 -9.08 -26.35
C GLU A 371 9.85 -9.70 -26.11
N GLY A 372 10.09 -10.23 -24.90
CA GLY A 372 11.37 -10.81 -24.49
C GLY A 372 12.42 -9.81 -24.00
N GLU A 373 12.15 -8.50 -24.06
CA GLU A 373 13.02 -7.48 -23.47
C GLU A 373 12.65 -7.24 -22.00
N THR A 374 13.66 -7.14 -21.12
CA THR A 374 13.45 -6.78 -19.71
C THR A 374 13.10 -5.30 -19.61
N ARG A 375 11.89 -5.01 -19.12
CA ARG A 375 11.39 -3.65 -18.87
C ARG A 375 11.64 -3.19 -17.45
N TYR A 376 11.53 -4.11 -16.49
CA TYR A 376 11.75 -3.84 -15.09
C TYR A 376 12.34 -5.07 -14.41
N GLU A 377 13.27 -4.83 -13.50
CA GLU A 377 13.83 -5.83 -12.59
C GLU A 377 13.77 -5.24 -11.19
N GLY A 378 13.28 -6.04 -10.23
CA GLY A 378 13.25 -5.66 -8.82
C GLY A 378 13.35 -6.87 -7.92
N TYR A 379 13.57 -6.62 -6.63
CA TYR A 379 13.79 -7.67 -5.64
C TYR A 379 12.70 -7.69 -4.58
N VAL A 380 12.36 -8.87 -4.10
CA VAL A 380 11.50 -9.09 -2.92
C VAL A 380 12.20 -10.07 -2.00
N ALA A 381 12.40 -9.67 -0.75
CA ALA A 381 12.86 -10.60 0.28
C ALA A 381 11.69 -11.43 0.82
N VAL A 382 11.92 -12.72 1.07
CA VAL A 382 10.97 -13.60 1.74
C VAL A 382 11.68 -14.19 2.95
N ASN A 383 11.12 -13.98 4.14
CA ASN A 383 11.74 -14.35 5.41
C ASN A 383 10.91 -15.41 6.13
N ALA A 384 11.54 -16.45 6.67
CA ALA A 384 10.85 -17.53 7.38
C ALA A 384 10.53 -17.18 8.85
N GLY A 385 11.27 -16.24 9.43
CA GLY A 385 11.18 -15.96 10.86
C GLY A 385 9.87 -15.29 11.26
N SER A 386 9.06 -16.04 12.01
CA SER A 386 7.81 -15.60 12.61
C SER A 386 7.75 -16.07 14.06
N PRO A 387 7.39 -15.22 15.04
CA PRO A 387 7.25 -15.67 16.43
C PRO A 387 6.31 -16.84 16.62
N GLN A 388 5.30 -16.98 15.75
CA GLN A 388 4.31 -18.04 15.88
C GLN A 388 4.83 -19.40 15.41
N GLU A 389 5.71 -19.43 14.42
CA GLU A 389 6.24 -20.66 13.80
C GLU A 389 7.60 -21.06 14.38
N SER A 390 8.44 -20.07 14.70
CA SER A 390 9.76 -20.30 15.29
C SER A 390 9.71 -20.74 16.75
N ASP A 391 8.62 -20.50 17.47
CA ASP A 391 8.42 -21.02 18.82
C ASP A 391 7.92 -22.48 18.78
N LEU A 392 8.89 -23.40 18.82
CA LEU A 392 8.65 -24.85 18.77
C LEU A 392 8.17 -25.45 20.09
N ARG A 393 7.81 -24.63 21.08
CA ARG A 393 7.19 -25.12 22.30
C ARG A 393 5.79 -25.64 21.95
N PRO A 394 5.48 -26.90 22.28
CA PRO A 394 4.17 -27.42 21.93
C PRO A 394 3.07 -26.66 22.69
N ARG A 395 2.11 -26.08 21.95
CA ARG A 395 1.00 -25.34 22.54
C ARG A 395 -0.13 -26.30 22.91
N PRO A 396 -0.72 -26.20 24.12
CA PRO A 396 -1.95 -26.92 24.40
C PRO A 396 -3.04 -26.42 23.46
N ALA A 397 -3.75 -27.32 22.77
CA ALA A 397 -4.90 -26.94 21.96
C ALA A 397 -5.96 -26.29 22.88
N SER A 398 -6.13 -24.98 22.78
CA SER A 398 -7.21 -24.27 23.48
C SER A 398 -8.51 -24.52 22.72
N ILE A 399 -9.32 -25.47 23.21
CA ILE A 399 -10.71 -25.60 22.80
C ILE A 399 -11.45 -24.37 23.37
N GLY A 400 -11.64 -23.38 22.51
CA GLY A 400 -12.40 -22.16 22.82
C GLY A 400 -12.94 -21.46 21.58
N SER A 401 -12.26 -21.62 20.43
CA SER A 401 -12.76 -21.20 19.12
C SER A 401 -12.96 -22.43 18.26
N ALA A 402 -14.05 -23.17 18.52
CA ALA A 402 -14.59 -24.03 17.47
C ALA A 402 -14.80 -23.15 16.24
N LEU A 403 -14.16 -23.51 15.12
CA LEU A 403 -14.70 -23.16 13.81
C LEU A 403 -16.19 -23.47 13.86
N PRO A 404 -17.11 -22.50 13.68
CA PRO A 404 -18.50 -22.86 13.54
C PRO A 404 -18.63 -23.52 12.16
N LEU A 405 -18.44 -24.84 12.09
CA LEU A 405 -19.21 -25.63 11.15
C LEU A 405 -20.65 -25.64 11.67
N ALA A 406 -21.36 -24.54 11.43
CA ALA A 406 -22.78 -24.47 11.69
C ALA A 406 -23.48 -25.36 10.64
N PRO A 407 -24.30 -26.35 11.04
CA PRO A 407 -25.26 -26.94 10.13
C PRO A 407 -26.23 -25.85 9.67
N SER A 408 -26.56 -25.85 8.39
CA SER A 408 -27.50 -24.94 7.73
C SER A 408 -28.75 -24.70 8.59
N ALA A 409 -28.76 -23.60 9.33
CA ALA A 409 -29.96 -23.07 9.95
C ALA A 409 -30.58 -22.06 8.98
N VAL A 410 -31.83 -22.32 8.68
CA VAL A 410 -32.76 -21.47 7.93
C VAL A 410 -32.58 -20.00 8.27
N VAL A 411 -32.49 -19.19 7.22
CA VAL A 411 -32.49 -17.73 7.26
C VAL A 411 -33.79 -17.23 7.93
N GLU A 412 -33.64 -16.57 9.08
CA GLU A 412 -34.62 -15.61 9.61
C GLU A 412 -33.92 -14.26 9.83
N PRO A 413 -34.64 -13.13 9.69
CA PRO A 413 -34.05 -11.86 9.31
C PRO A 413 -33.33 -11.15 10.45
N ARG A 414 -32.06 -10.83 10.18
CA ARG A 414 -31.19 -9.75 10.69
C ARG A 414 -31.84 -8.81 11.74
N GLY A 415 -31.73 -9.20 13.01
CA GLY A 415 -31.68 -8.30 14.16
C GLY A 415 -30.22 -8.06 14.54
N GLN A 416 -29.85 -6.79 14.72
CA GLN A 416 -28.48 -6.31 14.97
C GLN A 416 -27.77 -7.10 16.08
N ALA A 417 -26.64 -7.73 15.73
CA ALA A 417 -25.71 -8.31 16.69
C ALA A 417 -24.38 -7.56 16.61
N SER A 418 -24.08 -6.93 17.74
CA SER A 418 -22.88 -6.24 18.15
C SER A 418 -21.61 -7.10 18.11
N SER A 419 -20.48 -6.44 17.83
CA SER A 419 -19.11 -6.96 17.80
C SER A 419 -18.71 -7.76 19.06
N PRO A 420 -17.83 -8.78 18.92
CA PRO A 420 -17.40 -9.61 20.05
C PRO A 420 -16.26 -8.96 20.84
N ALA A 421 -16.34 -9.16 22.16
CA ALA A 421 -15.25 -9.25 23.13
C ALA A 421 -14.09 -8.23 22.98
N GLN A 422 -14.39 -7.00 23.35
CA GLN A 422 -13.42 -6.16 24.03
C GLN A 422 -13.31 -6.69 25.46
N ASP A 423 -12.13 -7.21 25.81
CA ASP A 423 -11.79 -7.70 27.15
C ASP A 423 -12.28 -6.76 28.26
N ASP A 424 -12.66 -7.38 29.38
CA ASP A 424 -13.19 -6.82 30.64
C ASP A 424 -12.39 -5.61 31.18
N LEU A 425 -12.56 -4.45 30.56
CA LEU A 425 -12.33 -3.16 31.20
C LEU A 425 -13.65 -2.78 31.88
N HIS A 426 -13.76 -3.12 33.16
CA HIS A 426 -14.78 -2.53 34.03
C HIS A 426 -14.84 -1.02 33.74
N PRO A 427 -16.01 -0.43 33.44
CA PRO A 427 -16.09 0.92 32.92
C PRO A 427 -15.79 1.94 34.02
N VAL A 428 -14.50 2.18 34.30
CA VAL A 428 -13.99 3.22 35.21
C VAL A 428 -14.50 4.60 34.78
N TRP A 429 -14.77 4.76 33.49
CA TRP A 429 -15.35 5.97 32.93
C TRP A 429 -16.72 6.34 33.51
N SER A 430 -17.55 5.36 33.89
CA SER A 430 -18.85 5.65 34.53
C SER A 430 -18.67 6.33 35.90
N TRP A 431 -17.66 5.93 36.66
CA TRP A 431 -17.28 6.56 37.92
C TRP A 431 -16.64 7.94 37.73
N LEU A 432 -15.83 8.12 36.67
CA LEU A 432 -15.27 9.43 36.32
C LEU A 432 -16.35 10.42 35.87
N ALA A 433 -17.35 9.97 35.09
CA ALA A 433 -18.48 10.78 34.69
C ALA A 433 -19.34 11.20 35.90
N LEU A 434 -19.56 10.27 36.85
CA LEU A 434 -20.26 10.57 38.09
C LEU A 434 -19.49 11.60 38.95
N ALA A 435 -18.17 11.46 39.07
CA ALA A 435 -17.34 12.41 39.80
C ALA A 435 -17.36 13.80 39.17
N ALA A 436 -17.29 13.89 37.83
CA ALA A 436 -17.42 15.16 37.11
C ALA A 436 -18.80 15.82 37.33
N LEU A 437 -19.87 15.03 37.37
CA LEU A 437 -21.22 15.52 37.62
C LEU A 437 -21.40 16.05 39.06
N VAL A 438 -20.78 15.40 40.04
CA VAL A 438 -20.75 15.88 41.43
C VAL A 438 -19.98 17.21 41.53
N VAL A 439 -18.82 17.33 40.87
CA VAL A 439 -18.06 18.59 40.84
C VAL A 439 -18.89 19.72 40.23
N LEU A 440 -19.58 19.46 39.12
CA LEU A 440 -20.49 20.43 38.48
C LEU A 440 -21.65 20.84 39.40
N MET A 441 -22.25 19.90 40.14
CA MET A 441 -23.30 20.23 41.11
C MET A 441 -22.77 21.08 42.27
N VAL A 442 -21.60 20.76 42.81
CA VAL A 442 -20.96 21.54 43.88
C VAL A 442 -20.63 22.94 43.38
N GLU A 443 -20.09 23.05 42.17
CA GLU A 443 -19.77 24.34 41.56
C GLU A 443 -21.04 25.16 41.30
N TRP A 444 -22.12 24.51 40.82
CA TRP A 444 -23.40 25.17 40.62
C TRP A 444 -24.01 25.70 41.93
N VAL A 445 -23.97 24.92 43.01
CA VAL A 445 -24.43 25.36 44.34
C VAL A 445 -23.55 26.49 44.89
N TYR A 446 -22.24 26.43 44.69
CA TYR A 446 -21.32 27.50 45.11
C TYR A 446 -21.58 28.82 44.35
N VAL A 447 -21.77 28.74 43.03
CA VAL A 447 -22.03 29.91 42.18
C VAL A 447 -23.42 30.50 42.44
N SER A 448 -24.45 29.66 42.61
CA SER A 448 -25.81 30.12 42.94
C SER A 448 -25.91 30.67 44.38
N GLY A 449 -25.19 30.08 45.34
CA GLY A 449 -25.07 30.61 46.70
C GLY A 449 -24.36 31.97 46.76
N LYS A 450 -23.34 32.20 45.92
CA LYS A 450 -22.68 33.52 45.79
C LYS A 450 -23.60 34.59 45.19
N LYS A 451 -24.52 34.23 44.29
CA LYS A 451 -25.51 35.17 43.73
C LYS A 451 -26.59 35.57 44.73
N ALA A 452 -26.94 34.70 45.70
CA ALA A 452 -27.87 35.03 46.77
C ALA A 452 -27.26 35.97 47.84
N ALA A 453 -25.95 35.91 48.06
CA ALA A 453 -25.24 36.77 49.03
C ALA A 453 -24.84 38.15 48.47
N ALA A 454 -24.98 38.39 47.16
CA ALA A 454 -24.64 39.66 46.50
C ALA A 454 -25.87 40.52 46.14
N GLY A 455 -27.06 40.14 46.62
CA GLY A 455 -28.33 40.85 46.38
C GLY A 455 -29.13 41.16 47.66
N GLY A 456 -28.47 41.17 48.82
CA GLY A 456 -29.04 41.57 50.12
C GLY A 456 -28.43 42.86 50.64
#